data_AF-A0A3B9JDE6-F1
#
_entry.id   AF-A0A3B9JDE6-F1
#
_cell.length_a   1.000
_cell.length_b   1.000
_cell.length_c   1.000
_cell.angle_alpha   90.00
_cell.angle_beta   90.00
_cell.angle_gamma   90.00
#
_symmetry.space_group_name_H-M   'P 1'
#
loop_
_entity.id
_entity.type
_entity.pdbx_description
1 polymer ?
#
loop_
_entity_poly.entity_id
_entity_poly.type
_entity_poly.pdbx_seq_one_letter_code
_entity_poly.pdbx_strand_id
1 'polypeptide(L)'
;GSIGPSGKLPSADDPELSNMQFDELAELFREQATGLIQGGVDVILIETSQDILEVKAAINGVVKAFTETGVWLPIQAQVTLDTTGRMLLGTDAQATIAILEELPIDVIGLNCSTGPEHMREPIRILGEGTRLPVSCIPNAGLPLNVDGQAVY
;
A
#
# COMPACT_ATOMS: atom_id res chain seq x y z
N GLY A 1 -5.64 11.99 1.43
CA GLY A 1 -4.92 12.05 0.16
C GLY A 1 -4.46 10.67 -0.19
N SER A 2 -4.78 10.19 -1.40
CA SER A 2 -4.39 8.86 -1.87
C SER A 2 -3.01 8.92 -2.56
N ILE A 3 -2.21 7.90 -2.30
CA ILE A 3 -0.91 7.61 -2.92
C ILE A 3 -0.97 6.16 -3.41
N GLY A 4 -1.05 5.98 -4.73
CA GLY A 4 -0.89 4.67 -5.37
C GLY A 4 0.58 4.29 -5.56
N PRO A 5 0.86 3.07 -6.05
CA PRO A 5 2.22 2.65 -6.37
C PRO A 5 2.78 3.46 -7.57
N SER A 6 4.10 3.58 -7.63
CA SER A 6 4.80 4.26 -8.73
C SER A 6 4.81 3.46 -10.03
N GLY A 7 4.47 2.17 -9.96
CA GLY A 7 4.66 1.20 -11.04
C GLY A 7 6.07 0.60 -11.08
N LYS A 8 6.93 0.92 -10.10
CA LYS A 8 8.22 0.27 -9.88
C LYS A 8 8.12 -0.81 -8.81
N LEU A 9 8.96 -1.82 -8.96
CA LEU A 9 9.08 -2.97 -8.08
C LEU A 9 10.56 -3.08 -7.67
N PRO A 10 11.03 -2.30 -6.68
CA PRO A 10 12.44 -2.30 -6.28
C PRO A 10 12.97 -3.66 -5.81
N SER A 11 12.09 -4.60 -5.44
CA SER A 11 12.44 -5.96 -5.04
C SER A 11 12.36 -6.97 -6.19
N ALA A 12 11.99 -6.56 -7.41
CA ALA A 12 11.93 -7.44 -8.58
C ALA A 12 13.29 -7.56 -9.30
N ASP A 13 13.51 -8.70 -9.97
CA ASP A 13 14.71 -8.92 -10.79
C ASP A 13 14.63 -8.25 -12.18
N ASP A 14 13.46 -7.73 -12.56
CA ASP A 14 13.24 -7.06 -13.84
C ASP A 14 13.90 -5.67 -13.84
N PRO A 15 14.93 -5.42 -14.68
CA PRO A 15 15.66 -4.16 -14.66
C PRO A 15 14.84 -2.93 -15.01
N GLU A 16 13.73 -3.06 -15.74
CA GLU A 16 12.87 -1.91 -16.06
C GLU A 16 11.96 -1.56 -14.88
N LEU A 17 11.53 -2.56 -14.12
CA LEU A 17 10.68 -2.38 -12.95
C LEU A 17 11.49 -2.04 -11.69
N SER A 18 12.75 -2.47 -11.56
CA SER A 18 13.62 -2.21 -10.40
C SER A 18 14.68 -1.12 -10.63
N ASN A 19 14.50 -0.27 -11.66
CA ASN A 19 15.45 0.81 -11.97
C ASN A 19 15.43 2.02 -11.04
N MET A 20 14.64 2.01 -9.97
CA MET A 20 14.66 3.05 -8.94
C MET A 20 15.12 2.48 -7.61
N GLN A 21 16.05 3.17 -6.97
CA GLN A 21 16.51 2.85 -5.63
C GLN A 21 15.52 3.33 -4.57
N PHE A 22 15.64 2.78 -3.37
CA PHE A 22 14.77 3.10 -2.23
C PHE A 22 14.68 4.60 -1.95
N ASP A 23 15.82 5.30 -1.93
CA ASP A 23 15.86 6.73 -1.61
C ASP A 23 15.21 7.60 -2.71
N GLU A 24 15.30 7.16 -3.97
CA GLU A 24 14.66 7.83 -5.11
C GLU A 24 13.14 7.69 -5.01
N LEU A 25 12.64 6.50 -4.68
CA LEU A 25 11.22 6.26 -4.41
C LEU A 25 10.74 7.07 -3.21
N ALA A 26 11.52 7.11 -2.12
CA ALA A 26 11.15 7.89 -0.94
C ALA A 26 11.06 9.40 -1.25
N GLU A 27 11.94 9.91 -2.12
CA GLU A 27 11.89 11.30 -2.57
C GLU A 27 10.67 11.58 -3.46
N LEU A 28 10.36 10.66 -4.38
CA LEU A 28 9.16 10.71 -5.21
C LEU A 28 7.89 10.80 -4.35
N PHE A 29 7.75 9.92 -3.36
CA PHE A 29 6.58 9.91 -2.48
C PHE A 29 6.57 11.09 -1.51
N ARG A 30 7.73 11.63 -1.11
CA ARG A 30 7.81 12.88 -0.34
C ARG A 30 7.17 14.03 -1.12
N GLU A 31 7.53 14.22 -2.38
CA GLU A 31 6.99 15.30 -3.21
C GLU A 31 5.46 15.23 -3.29
N GLN A 32 4.92 14.04 -3.60
CA GLN A 32 3.47 13.83 -3.65
C GLN A 32 2.81 14.09 -2.29
N ALA A 33 3.36 13.56 -1.20
CA ALA A 33 2.82 13.74 0.14
C ALA A 33 2.82 15.21 0.56
N THR A 34 3.88 15.97 0.27
CA THR A 34 3.95 17.41 0.53
C THR A 34 2.81 18.15 -0.17
N GLY A 35 2.55 17.84 -1.45
CA GLY A 35 1.44 18.43 -2.20
C GLY A 35 0.07 18.11 -1.59
N LEU A 36 -0.15 16.85 -1.17
CA LEU A 36 -1.38 16.43 -0.51
C LEU A 36 -1.59 17.14 0.84
N ILE A 37 -0.54 17.27 1.65
CA ILE A 37 -0.57 17.95 2.95
C ILE A 37 -0.91 19.43 2.78
N GLN A 38 -0.26 20.12 1.83
CA GLN A 38 -0.56 21.52 1.52
C GLN A 38 -1.98 21.69 0.99
N GLY A 39 -2.52 20.66 0.33
CA GLY A 39 -3.93 20.57 -0.08
C GLY A 39 -4.93 20.40 1.07
N GLY A 40 -4.47 20.21 2.31
CA GLY A 40 -5.32 20.14 3.51
C GLY A 40 -6.04 18.81 3.70
N VAL A 41 -5.42 17.69 3.30
CA VAL A 41 -5.99 16.35 3.56
C VAL A 41 -5.92 15.99 5.04
N ASP A 42 -6.86 15.16 5.52
CA ASP A 42 -6.92 14.73 6.92
C ASP A 42 -6.14 13.42 7.21
N VAL A 43 -5.85 12.65 6.16
CA VAL A 43 -5.20 11.33 6.24
C VAL A 43 -4.35 11.08 4.99
N ILE A 44 -3.24 10.38 5.13
CA ILE A 44 -2.47 9.84 4.00
C ILE A 44 -2.83 8.37 3.83
N LEU A 45 -3.35 8.01 2.65
CA LEU A 45 -3.67 6.64 2.27
C LEU A 45 -2.63 6.16 1.26
N ILE A 46 -1.78 5.21 1.65
CA ILE A 46 -0.92 4.46 0.74
C ILE A 46 -1.71 3.21 0.34
N GLU A 47 -1.98 3.01 -0.94
CA GLU A 47 -2.88 1.95 -1.41
C GLU A 47 -2.38 1.20 -2.63
N THR A 48 -2.93 -0.01 -2.85
CA THR A 48 -2.70 -0.82 -4.05
C THR A 48 -1.23 -1.21 -4.28
N SER A 49 -0.41 -1.19 -3.24
CA SER A 49 1.01 -1.54 -3.36
C SER A 49 1.22 -3.05 -3.52
N GLN A 50 2.14 -3.42 -4.40
CA GLN A 50 2.44 -4.81 -4.78
C GLN A 50 3.86 -5.26 -4.38
N ASP A 51 4.72 -4.32 -3.95
CA ASP A 51 6.06 -4.56 -3.41
C ASP A 51 6.18 -3.93 -2.02
N ILE A 52 6.54 -4.74 -1.01
CA ILE A 52 6.63 -4.26 0.37
C ILE A 52 7.79 -3.26 0.57
N LEU A 53 8.85 -3.33 -0.23
CA LEU A 53 9.96 -2.38 -0.16
C LEU A 53 9.53 -1.00 -0.70
N GLU A 54 8.67 -0.96 -1.72
CA GLU A 54 8.06 0.28 -2.20
C GLU A 54 7.15 0.91 -1.14
N VAL A 55 6.34 0.11 -0.43
CA VAL A 55 5.51 0.60 0.69
C VAL A 55 6.37 1.28 1.76
N LYS A 56 7.51 0.67 2.11
CA LYS A 56 8.46 1.26 3.06
C LYS A 56 9.04 2.58 2.56
N ALA A 57 9.34 2.66 1.26
CA ALA A 57 9.82 3.90 0.64
C ALA A 57 8.74 4.99 0.68
N ALA A 58 7.48 4.63 0.38
CA ALA A 58 6.34 5.54 0.46
C ALA A 58 6.14 6.09 1.87
N ILE A 59 6.12 5.23 2.90
CA ILE A 59 6.02 5.66 4.29
C ILE A 59 7.19 6.59 4.66
N ASN A 60 8.42 6.27 4.23
CA ASN A 60 9.58 7.12 4.47
C ASN A 60 9.43 8.50 3.81
N GLY A 61 8.95 8.55 2.58
CA GLY A 61 8.65 9.79 1.86
C GLY A 61 7.60 10.65 2.58
N VAL A 62 6.53 10.02 3.07
CA VAL A 62 5.49 10.71 3.85
C VAL A 62 6.06 11.30 5.14
N VAL A 63 6.90 10.56 5.87
CA VAL A 63 7.55 11.06 7.09
C VAL A 63 8.50 12.25 6.80
N LYS A 64 9.22 12.22 5.67
CA LYS A 64 10.02 13.36 5.20
C LYS A 64 9.12 14.57 4.92
N ALA A 65 7.97 14.37 4.27
CA ALA A 65 7.00 15.42 3.98
C ALA A 65 6.39 16.02 5.26
N PHE A 66 6.13 15.20 6.29
CA PHE A 66 5.72 15.69 7.61
C PHE A 66 6.77 16.60 8.25
N THR A 67 8.04 16.22 8.13
CA THR A 67 9.16 17.02 8.66
C THR A 67 9.28 18.37 7.94
N GLU A 68 9.13 18.38 6.61
CA GLU A 68 9.22 19.58 5.78
C GLU A 68 8.04 20.54 5.97
N THR A 69 6.83 20.00 6.07
CA THR A 69 5.59 20.79 6.19
C THR A 69 5.26 21.18 7.63
N GLY A 70 5.82 20.46 8.61
CA GLY A 70 5.49 20.61 10.03
C GLY A 70 4.09 20.08 10.40
N VAL A 71 3.44 19.35 9.50
CA VAL A 71 2.09 18.79 9.70
C VAL A 71 2.19 17.27 9.77
N TRP A 72 1.65 16.70 10.84
CA TRP A 72 1.57 15.26 11.05
C TRP A 72 0.14 14.79 10.87
N LEU A 73 -0.05 13.78 10.02
CA LEU A 73 -1.35 13.19 9.71
C LEU A 73 -1.30 11.67 9.94
N PRO A 74 -2.44 11.03 10.24
CA PRO A 74 -2.49 9.58 10.27
C PRO A 74 -2.10 8.96 8.91
N ILE A 75 -1.35 7.86 8.95
CA ILE A 75 -1.02 7.05 7.76
C ILE A 75 -1.84 5.76 7.79
N GLN A 76 -2.69 5.58 6.78
CA GLN A 76 -3.32 4.30 6.45
C GLN A 76 -2.52 3.63 5.32
N ALA A 77 -1.91 2.48 5.61
CA ALA A 77 -1.15 1.71 4.64
C ALA A 77 -1.90 0.43 4.25
N GLN A 78 -2.20 0.30 2.96
CA GLN A 78 -2.85 -0.85 2.37
C GLN A 78 -1.94 -1.53 1.36
N VAL A 79 -1.89 -2.86 1.42
CA VAL A 79 -1.27 -3.70 0.40
C VAL A 79 -2.33 -4.45 -0.39
N THR A 80 -1.99 -4.88 -1.59
CA THR A 80 -2.87 -5.73 -2.38
C THR A 80 -2.37 -7.17 -2.42
N LEU A 81 -3.27 -8.12 -2.22
CA LEU A 81 -2.97 -9.56 -2.23
C LEU A 81 -3.75 -10.21 -3.38
N ASP A 82 -3.10 -11.12 -4.10
CA ASP A 82 -3.73 -11.93 -5.13
C ASP A 82 -4.61 -13.05 -4.52
N THR A 83 -5.17 -13.90 -5.38
CA THR A 83 -6.00 -15.04 -4.96
C THR A 83 -5.24 -16.09 -4.14
N THR A 84 -3.91 -16.01 -4.09
CA THR A 84 -3.05 -16.87 -3.25
C THR A 84 -2.80 -16.27 -1.86
N GLY A 85 -3.27 -15.05 -1.61
CA GLY A 85 -3.08 -14.34 -0.35
C GLY A 85 -1.70 -13.68 -0.21
N ARG A 86 -1.04 -13.39 -1.33
CA ARG A 86 0.30 -12.78 -1.36
C ARG A 86 0.33 -11.53 -2.24
N MET A 87 1.20 -10.60 -1.89
CA MET A 87 1.63 -9.53 -2.78
C MET A 87 2.39 -10.13 -3.98
N LEU A 88 2.59 -9.34 -5.04
CA LEU A 88 3.21 -9.81 -6.29
C LEU A 88 4.57 -10.49 -6.08
N LEU A 89 5.37 -9.99 -5.13
CA LEU A 89 6.70 -10.53 -4.81
C LEU A 89 6.71 -11.46 -3.59
N GLY A 90 5.54 -11.99 -3.21
CA GLY A 90 5.42 -13.11 -2.28
C GLY A 90 5.19 -12.76 -0.81
N THR A 91 5.18 -11.47 -0.44
CA THR A 91 4.84 -11.04 0.93
C THR A 91 3.40 -11.44 1.26
N ASP A 92 3.21 -12.26 2.28
CA ASP A 92 1.89 -12.65 2.78
C ASP A 92 1.39 -11.74 3.90
N ALA A 93 0.14 -11.94 4.32
CA ALA A 93 -0.50 -11.14 5.36
C ALA A 93 0.27 -11.11 6.70
N GLN A 94 0.88 -12.23 7.12
CA GLN A 94 1.66 -12.29 8.36
C GLN A 94 2.94 -11.46 8.24
N ALA A 95 3.64 -11.58 7.11
CA ALA A 95 4.81 -10.78 6.81
C ALA A 95 4.47 -9.28 6.71
N THR A 96 3.32 -8.93 6.11
CA THR A 96 2.84 -7.53 6.07
C THR A 96 2.67 -6.97 7.47
N ILE A 97 2.04 -7.70 8.41
CA ILE A 97 1.90 -7.26 9.80
C ILE A 97 3.28 -7.03 10.43
N ALA A 98 4.15 -8.05 10.37
CA ALA A 98 5.47 -8.01 11.00
C ALA A 98 6.35 -6.86 10.49
N ILE A 99 6.18 -6.44 9.22
CA ILE A 99 6.94 -5.36 8.62
C ILE A 99 6.30 -4.00 8.91
N LEU A 100 4.99 -3.87 8.73
CA LEU A 100 4.32 -2.57 8.76
C LEU A 100 4.01 -2.08 10.18
N GLU A 101 3.79 -2.96 11.16
CA GLU A 101 3.55 -2.53 12.55
C GLU A 101 4.72 -1.76 13.18
N GLU A 102 5.94 -2.02 12.72
CA GLU A 102 7.16 -1.37 13.23
C GLU A 102 7.46 -0.04 12.49
N LEU A 103 6.58 0.38 11.59
CA LEU A 103 6.66 1.64 10.85
C LEU A 103 5.66 2.66 11.43
N PRO A 104 5.85 3.97 11.19
CA PRO A 104 4.97 5.01 11.72
C PRO A 104 3.65 5.07 10.93
N ILE A 105 2.83 4.01 11.03
CA ILE A 105 1.49 3.93 10.47
C ILE A 105 0.45 3.79 11.57
N ASP A 106 -0.78 4.21 11.27
CA ASP A 106 -1.89 4.23 12.21
C ASP A 106 -2.98 3.22 11.85
N VAL A 107 -3.04 2.79 10.58
CA VAL A 107 -4.00 1.80 10.08
C VAL A 107 -3.32 0.88 9.08
N ILE A 108 -3.48 -0.42 9.24
CA ILE A 108 -3.06 -1.43 8.27
C ILE A 108 -4.27 -1.91 7.48
N GLY A 109 -4.13 -2.32 6.23
CA GLY A 109 -5.26 -2.88 5.51
C GLY A 109 -4.96 -3.50 4.17
N LEU A 110 -6.05 -3.90 3.51
CA LEU A 110 -6.03 -4.52 2.20
C LEU A 110 -7.02 -3.82 1.27
N ASN A 111 -6.62 -3.66 0.02
CA ASN A 111 -7.51 -3.18 -1.03
C ASN A 111 -7.22 -3.83 -2.39
N CYS A 112 -8.19 -3.71 -3.30
CA CYS A 112 -8.07 -4.13 -4.70
C CYS A 112 -7.81 -5.65 -4.86
N SER A 113 -7.42 -6.05 -6.08
CA SER A 113 -7.06 -7.39 -6.56
C SER A 113 -8.17 -8.45 -6.46
N THR A 114 -8.77 -8.62 -5.30
CA THR A 114 -9.72 -9.69 -5.01
C THR A 114 -11.05 -9.19 -4.46
N GLY A 115 -12.08 -10.01 -4.63
CA GLY A 115 -13.40 -9.79 -4.01
C GLY A 115 -13.48 -10.23 -2.55
N PRO A 116 -14.63 -10.02 -1.88
CA PRO A 116 -14.78 -10.27 -0.45
C PRO A 116 -14.46 -11.69 -0.01
N GLU A 117 -14.78 -12.69 -0.85
CA GLU A 117 -14.54 -14.12 -0.53
C GLU A 117 -13.06 -14.44 -0.36
N HIS A 118 -12.22 -13.95 -1.27
CA HIS A 118 -10.78 -14.19 -1.22
C HIS A 118 -10.08 -13.31 -0.18
N MET A 119 -10.61 -12.10 0.08
CA MET A 119 -10.04 -11.18 1.07
C MET A 119 -10.37 -11.56 2.52
N ARG A 120 -11.35 -12.44 2.74
CA ARG A 120 -11.81 -12.88 4.07
C ARG A 120 -10.69 -13.43 4.96
N GLU A 121 -9.89 -14.37 4.44
CA GLU A 121 -8.86 -15.03 5.23
C GLU A 121 -7.67 -14.09 5.56
N PRO A 122 -7.12 -13.33 4.60
CA PRO A 122 -6.13 -12.30 4.92
C PRO A 122 -6.62 -11.26 5.93
N ILE A 123 -7.88 -10.81 5.84
CA ILE A 123 -8.45 -9.88 6.83
C ILE A 123 -8.58 -10.51 8.21
N ARG A 124 -8.94 -11.80 8.30
CA ARG A 124 -8.94 -12.52 9.59
C ARG A 124 -7.53 -12.54 10.19
N ILE A 125 -6.51 -12.84 9.37
CA ILE A 125 -5.10 -12.82 9.78
C ILE A 125 -4.69 -11.44 10.31
N LEU A 126 -5.00 -10.36 9.58
CA LEU A 126 -4.72 -8.99 10.04
C LEU A 126 -5.47 -8.70 11.35
N GLY A 127 -6.78 -8.94 11.40
CA GLY A 127 -7.61 -8.63 12.57
C GLY A 127 -7.25 -9.38 13.85
N GLU A 128 -6.63 -10.55 13.74
CA GLU A 128 -6.12 -11.31 14.89
C GLU A 128 -4.64 -11.04 15.20
N GLY A 129 -3.86 -10.60 14.21
CA GLY A 129 -2.41 -10.52 14.28
C GLY A 129 -1.85 -9.12 14.56
N THR A 130 -2.61 -8.06 14.27
CA THR A 130 -2.15 -6.68 14.49
C THR A 130 -2.80 -5.99 15.69
N ARG A 131 -2.07 -5.05 16.29
CA ARG A 131 -2.53 -4.10 17.30
C ARG A 131 -3.17 -2.85 16.69
N LEU A 132 -3.00 -2.63 15.39
CA LEU A 132 -3.54 -1.48 14.67
C LEU A 132 -4.98 -1.73 14.20
N PRO A 133 -5.80 -0.67 14.01
CA PRO A 133 -7.03 -0.76 13.25
C PRO A 133 -6.80 -1.37 11.86
N VAL A 134 -7.75 -2.19 11.41
CA VAL A 134 -7.71 -2.86 10.10
C VAL A 134 -8.71 -2.22 9.13
N SER A 135 -8.24 -1.85 7.95
CA SER A 135 -9.08 -1.38 6.84
C SER A 135 -9.18 -2.41 5.71
N CYS A 136 -10.31 -2.42 4.99
CA CYS A 136 -10.60 -3.40 3.95
C CYS A 136 -11.46 -2.77 2.85
N ILE A 137 -10.96 -2.79 1.60
CA ILE A 137 -11.68 -2.27 0.43
C ILE A 137 -11.57 -3.31 -0.73
N PRO A 138 -12.41 -4.37 -0.72
CA PRO A 138 -12.38 -5.40 -1.76
C PRO A 138 -13.00 -4.89 -3.06
N ASN A 139 -12.65 -5.53 -4.18
CA ASN A 139 -13.37 -5.34 -5.45
C ASN A 139 -14.78 -5.96 -5.35
N ALA A 140 -15.70 -5.58 -6.25
CA ALA A 140 -17.06 -6.16 -6.31
C ALA A 140 -17.12 -7.60 -6.88
N GLY A 141 -16.00 -8.33 -6.84
CA GLY A 141 -15.79 -9.57 -7.57
C GLY A 141 -14.39 -9.58 -8.20
N LEU A 142 -14.05 -10.68 -8.89
CA LEU A 142 -12.88 -10.67 -9.78
C LEU A 142 -13.28 -10.03 -11.10
N PRO A 143 -12.42 -9.19 -11.72
CA PRO A 143 -12.72 -8.60 -13.02
C PRO A 143 -12.90 -9.69 -14.08
N LEU A 144 -13.98 -9.58 -14.83
CA LEU A 144 -14.25 -10.36 -16.03
C LEU A 144 -14.01 -9.50 -17.26
N ASN A 145 -13.34 -10.05 -18.28
CA ASN A 145 -13.26 -9.40 -19.58
C ASN A 145 -14.50 -9.80 -20.40
N VAL A 146 -15.40 -8.85 -20.62
CA VAL A 146 -16.58 -8.99 -21.47
C VAL A 146 -16.41 -8.03 -22.63
N ASP A 147 -16.20 -8.56 -23.84
CA ASP A 147 -16.03 -7.78 -25.08
C ASP A 147 -14.94 -6.69 -25.02
N GLY A 148 -13.83 -6.98 -24.32
CA GLY A 148 -12.71 -6.05 -24.17
C GLY A 148 -12.88 -5.03 -23.05
N GLN A 149 -13.96 -5.13 -22.27
CA GLN A 149 -14.22 -4.28 -21.11
C GLN A 149 -14.07 -5.06 -19.82
N ALA A 150 -13.46 -4.45 -18.81
CA ALA A 150 -13.44 -4.99 -17.46
C ALA A 150 -14.80 -4.76 -16.80
N VAL A 151 -15.47 -5.85 -16.43
CA VAL A 151 -16.73 -5.87 -15.69
C VAL A 151 -16.46 -6.51 -14.31
N TYR A 152 -17.01 -5.93 -13.25
CA TYR A 152 -16.88 -6.42 -11.87
C TYR A 152 -18.24 -6.86 -11.33
#